data_AF-A0A9D2DWQ5-F1
#
_entry.id   AF-A0A9D2DWQ5-F1
#
_cell.length_a   1.000
_cell.length_b   1.000
_cell.length_c   1.000
_cell.angle_alpha   90.00
_cell.angle_beta   90.00
_cell.angle_gamma   90.00
#
_symmetry.space_group_name_H-M   'P 1'
#
loop_
_entity.id
_entity.type
_entity.pdbx_description
1 polymer ?
#
loop_
_entity_poly.entity_id
_entity_poly.type
_entity_poly.pdbx_seq_one_letter_code
_entity_poly.pdbx_strand_id
1 'polypeptide(L)'
;MIINSVQRYDMKGKKLLTTNKKYYAVDLGLRNVIKSSDEIDFNKLYENIVYLELLSRGHDVKVGKTDDYEIDFIAYKGKERIYIQVCYLLALPETINREFRNLEKINDNYPKYVISGDIPDFSRNGIKHFNIVKFLLDK
;
A
#
# COMPACT_ATOMS: atom_id res chain seq x y z
N MET A 1 -22.42 6.38 -2.06
CA MET A 1 -20.95 6.18 -2.13
C MET A 1 -20.59 5.02 -1.22
N ILE A 2 -20.16 3.88 -1.76
CA ILE A 2 -19.69 2.75 -0.94
C ILE A 2 -18.21 3.03 -0.66
N ILE A 3 -17.90 3.31 0.59
CA ILE A 3 -16.55 3.62 1.06
C ILE A 3 -16.13 2.50 2.00
N ASN A 4 -14.98 1.89 1.77
CA ASN A 4 -14.40 0.97 2.73
C ASN A 4 -13.49 1.74 3.69
N SER A 5 -13.78 1.64 4.99
CA SER A 5 -12.94 2.23 6.03
C SER A 5 -11.89 1.23 6.49
N VAL A 6 -10.61 1.62 6.42
CA VAL A 6 -9.48 0.81 6.89
C VAL A 6 -8.99 1.32 8.23
N GLN A 7 -8.81 0.40 9.17
CA GLN A 7 -8.24 0.71 10.48
C GLN A 7 -6.72 0.84 10.36
N ARG A 8 -6.17 1.81 11.09
CA ARG A 8 -4.72 1.95 11.23
C ARG A 8 -4.21 1.01 12.32
N TYR A 9 -3.08 0.37 12.07
CA TYR A 9 -2.38 -0.48 13.03
C TYR A 9 -1.09 0.21 13.47
N ASP A 10 -0.98 0.48 14.77
CA ASP A 10 0.24 0.96 15.40
C ASP A 10 1.22 -0.20 15.50
N MET A 11 2.28 -0.15 14.69
CA MET A 11 3.29 -1.20 14.66
C MET A 11 4.18 -1.22 15.90
N LYS A 12 4.37 -0.07 16.57
CA LYS A 12 5.20 0.06 17.77
C LYS A 12 4.45 -0.40 19.01
N GLY A 13 3.22 0.08 19.19
CA GLY A 13 2.33 -0.32 20.28
C GLY A 13 1.61 -1.65 20.07
N LYS A 14 1.73 -2.26 18.88
CA LYS A 14 1.06 -3.51 18.46
C LYS A 14 -0.45 -3.50 18.71
N LYS A 15 -1.10 -2.37 18.41
CA LYS A 15 -2.52 -2.16 18.69
C LYS A 15 -3.24 -1.53 17.49
N LEU A 16 -4.53 -1.80 17.37
CA LEU A 16 -5.39 -1.08 16.43
C LEU A 16 -5.67 0.32 16.96
N LEU A 17 -5.55 1.31 16.09
CA LEU A 17 -5.93 2.68 16.38
C LEU A 17 -7.40 2.88 16.03
N THR A 18 -8.19 3.31 17.02
CA THR A 18 -9.64 3.52 16.90
C THR A 18 -10.00 4.85 16.24
N THR A 19 -9.04 5.77 16.11
CA THR A 19 -9.19 7.13 15.54
C THR A 19 -8.46 7.26 14.19
N ASN A 20 -8.92 8.17 13.31
CA ASN A 20 -8.33 8.44 11.98
C ASN A 20 -8.30 7.24 10.99
N LYS A 21 -9.47 6.75 10.58
CA LYS A 21 -9.61 5.73 9.52
C LYS A 21 -9.22 6.30 8.15
N LYS A 22 -8.58 5.49 7.31
CA LYS A 22 -8.34 5.81 5.88
C LYS A 22 -9.49 5.24 5.06
N TYR A 23 -9.92 5.98 4.04
CA TYR A 23 -11.11 5.66 3.25
C TYR A 23 -10.70 5.38 1.80
N TYR A 24 -11.10 4.22 1.29
CA TYR A 24 -10.86 3.81 -0.09
C TYR A 24 -12.20 3.69 -0.83
N ALA A 25 -12.21 4.19 -2.07
CA ALA A 25 -13.41 4.18 -2.89
C ALA A 25 -13.56 2.79 -3.53
N VAL A 26 -14.76 2.21 -3.40
CA VAL A 26 -15.08 0.91 -4.04
C VAL A 26 -15.25 1.05 -5.55
N ASP A 27 -15.61 2.26 -6.02
CA ASP A 27 -15.74 2.58 -7.43
C ASP A 27 -14.88 3.81 -7.77
N LEU A 28 -13.89 3.59 -8.65
CA LEU A 28 -12.95 4.62 -9.12
C LEU A 28 -13.64 5.66 -10.03
N GLY A 29 -14.67 5.25 -10.78
CA GLY A 29 -15.47 6.12 -11.63
C GLY A 29 -16.28 7.13 -10.80
N LEU A 30 -16.90 6.68 -9.71
CA LEU A 30 -17.61 7.56 -8.76
C LEU A 30 -16.65 8.50 -8.00
N ARG A 31 -15.41 8.09 -7.73
CA ARG A 31 -14.38 8.95 -7.11
C ARG A 31 -13.98 10.12 -8.01
N ASN A 32 -13.85 9.88 -9.31
CA ASN A 32 -13.47 10.92 -10.28
C ASN A 32 -14.59 11.95 -10.50
N VAL A 33 -15.86 11.55 -10.36
CA VAL A 33 -17.03 12.45 -10.48
C VAL A 33 -17.13 13.43 -9.29
N ILE A 34 -16.59 13.08 -8.11
CA ILE A 34 -16.75 13.87 -6.88
C ILE A 34 -15.53 14.78 -6.61
N LYS A 35 -14.36 14.51 -7.21
CA LYS A 35 -13.22 15.42 -7.11
C LYS A 35 -13.37 16.58 -8.10
N SER A 36 -13.89 17.70 -7.62
CA SER A 36 -13.88 19.01 -8.28
C SER A 36 -12.49 19.66 -8.34
N SER A 37 -11.43 18.87 -8.54
CA SER A 37 -10.03 19.32 -8.60
C SER A 37 -9.36 18.71 -9.83
N ASP A 38 -8.78 19.55 -10.69
CA ASP A 38 -8.30 19.18 -12.04
C ASP A 38 -7.12 18.20 -12.09
N GLU A 39 -6.52 17.82 -10.95
CA GLU A 39 -5.37 16.90 -10.92
C GLU A 39 -5.70 15.54 -10.27
N ILE A 40 -5.54 14.49 -11.08
CA ILE A 40 -5.62 13.09 -10.64
C ILE A 40 -4.37 12.75 -9.82
N ASP A 41 -4.57 12.38 -8.56
CA ASP A 41 -3.50 11.88 -7.68
C ASP A 41 -3.26 10.40 -7.97
N PHE A 42 -2.35 10.11 -8.92
CA PHE A 42 -2.03 8.76 -9.38
C PHE A 42 -1.49 7.84 -8.27
N ASN A 43 -0.74 8.37 -7.29
CA ASN A 43 -0.29 7.59 -6.14
C ASN A 43 -1.49 7.04 -5.36
N LYS A 44 -2.45 7.90 -5.02
CA LYS A 44 -3.66 7.45 -4.32
C LYS A 44 -4.58 6.57 -5.18
N LEU A 45 -4.46 6.61 -6.50
CA LEU A 45 -5.16 5.69 -7.39
C LEU A 45 -4.53 4.30 -7.32
N TYR A 46 -3.20 4.22 -7.40
CA TYR A 46 -2.45 2.97 -7.28
C TYR A 46 -2.67 2.31 -5.93
N GLU A 47 -2.61 3.07 -4.84
CA GLU A 47 -2.95 2.57 -3.50
C GLU A 47 -4.36 1.96 -3.46
N ASN A 48 -5.34 2.62 -4.08
CA ASN A 48 -6.73 2.14 -4.10
C ASN A 48 -6.87 0.83 -4.90
N ILE A 49 -6.19 0.73 -6.04
CA ILE A 49 -6.19 -0.48 -6.87
C ILE A 49 -5.59 -1.64 -6.09
N VAL A 50 -4.40 -1.45 -5.50
CA VAL A 50 -3.73 -2.49 -4.70
C VAL A 50 -4.58 -2.89 -3.49
N TYR A 51 -5.21 -1.93 -2.81
CA TYR A 51 -6.11 -2.21 -1.69
C TYR A 51 -7.29 -3.11 -2.09
N LEU A 52 -7.99 -2.77 -3.17
CA LEU A 52 -9.12 -3.56 -3.66
C LEU A 52 -8.69 -4.96 -4.08
N GLU A 53 -7.52 -5.07 -4.72
CA GLU A 53 -6.97 -6.37 -5.11
C GLU A 53 -6.66 -7.26 -3.90
N LEU A 54 -6.04 -6.70 -2.85
CA LEU A 54 -5.75 -7.43 -1.62
C LEU A 54 -7.04 -7.95 -0.96
N LEU A 55 -8.09 -7.13 -0.92
CA LEU A 55 -9.41 -7.56 -0.44
C LEU A 55 -10.00 -8.68 -1.31
N SER A 56 -9.92 -8.55 -2.64
CA SER A 56 -10.40 -9.55 -3.60
C SER A 56 -9.72 -10.91 -3.40
N ARG A 57 -8.42 -10.90 -3.05
CA ARG A 57 -7.63 -12.10 -2.71
C ARG A 57 -7.88 -12.66 -1.30
N GLY A 58 -8.80 -12.05 -0.54
CA GLY A 58 -9.20 -12.48 0.79
C GLY A 58 -8.25 -12.07 1.91
N HIS A 59 -7.45 -11.02 1.73
CA HIS A 59 -6.62 -10.48 2.80
C HIS A 59 -7.43 -9.58 3.75
N ASP A 60 -7.14 -9.66 5.05
CA ASP A 60 -7.45 -8.59 6.00
C ASP A 60 -6.36 -7.52 5.87
N VAL A 61 -6.74 -6.29 5.49
CA VAL A 61 -5.79 -5.23 5.13
C VAL A 61 -5.85 -4.08 6.14
N LYS A 62 -4.69 -3.66 6.64
CA LYS A 62 -4.52 -2.56 7.61
C LYS A 62 -3.49 -1.58 7.10
N VAL A 63 -3.59 -0.32 7.48
CA VAL A 63 -2.52 0.67 7.19
C VAL A 63 -1.54 0.67 8.35
N GLY A 64 -0.25 0.47 8.07
CA GLY A 64 0.79 0.43 9.10
C GLY A 64 1.27 1.83 9.45
N LYS A 65 1.24 2.22 10.73
CA LYS A 65 1.77 3.51 11.16
C LYS A 65 2.76 3.36 12.31
N THR A 66 3.85 4.11 12.22
CA THR A 66 4.81 4.36 13.31
C THR A 66 4.99 5.87 13.50
N ASP A 67 5.72 6.26 14.55
CA ASP A 67 6.03 7.67 14.83
C ASP A 67 6.84 8.32 13.68
N ASP A 68 7.66 7.53 12.97
CA ASP A 68 8.65 8.02 12.01
C ASP A 68 8.30 7.72 10.54
N TYR A 69 7.40 6.77 10.27
CA TYR A 69 7.03 6.35 8.92
C TYR A 69 5.66 5.63 8.86
N GLU A 70 5.02 5.71 7.70
CA GLU A 70 3.78 5.01 7.36
C GLU A 70 4.10 3.95 6.29
N ILE A 71 3.47 2.79 6.39
CA ILE A 71 3.48 1.73 5.38
C ILE A 71 2.06 1.62 4.85
N ASP A 72 1.90 1.64 3.53
CA ASP A 72 0.58 1.73 2.92
C ASP A 72 -0.32 0.58 3.34
N PHE A 73 0.18 -0.66 3.28
CA PHE A 73 -0.60 -1.83 3.67
C PHE A 73 0.19 -2.88 4.44
N ILE A 74 -0.48 -3.43 5.44
CA ILE A 74 -0.16 -4.69 6.10
C ILE A 74 -1.33 -5.63 5.79
N ALA A 75 -1.09 -6.64 4.97
CA ALA A 75 -2.09 -7.61 4.57
C ALA A 75 -1.90 -8.94 5.32
N TYR A 76 -2.99 -9.52 5.80
CA TYR A 76 -3.01 -10.76 6.57
C TYR A 76 -3.84 -11.81 5.86
N LYS A 77 -3.38 -13.06 5.83
CA LYS A 77 -4.15 -14.22 5.37
C LYS A 77 -3.90 -15.38 6.33
N GLY A 78 -4.82 -15.57 7.27
CA GLY A 78 -4.59 -16.47 8.40
C GLY A 78 -3.40 -16.03 9.25
N LYS A 79 -2.33 -16.85 9.29
CA LYS A 79 -1.08 -16.54 10.01
C LYS A 79 -0.05 -15.82 9.15
N GLU A 80 -0.27 -15.74 7.84
CA GLU A 80 0.62 -15.03 6.94
C GLU A 80 0.40 -13.53 7.07
N ARG A 81 1.50 -12.77 7.04
CA ARG A 81 1.51 -11.32 7.01
C ARG A 81 2.45 -10.88 5.89
N ILE A 82 2.06 -9.86 5.14
CA ILE A 82 2.91 -9.18 4.14
C ILE A 82 2.84 -7.67 4.34
N TYR A 83 3.95 -6.98 4.07
CA TYR A 83 4.03 -5.52 4.06
C TYR A 83 4.16 -5.01 2.64
N ILE A 84 3.39 -3.99 2.29
CA ILE A 84 3.32 -3.46 0.93
C ILE A 84 3.42 -1.94 0.99
N GLN A 85 4.35 -1.40 0.20
CA GLN A 85 4.46 0.02 -0.13
C GLN A 85 4.07 0.21 -1.60
N VAL A 86 3.31 1.26 -1.92
CA VAL A 86 2.77 1.50 -3.26
C VAL A 86 3.22 2.87 -3.76
N CYS A 87 3.68 2.93 -5.01
CA CYS A 87 4.08 4.19 -5.64
C CYS A 87 3.64 4.20 -7.12
N TYR A 88 3.31 5.36 -7.68
CA TYR A 88 3.06 5.48 -9.11
C TYR A 88 4.34 5.32 -9.92
N LEU A 89 5.39 6.08 -9.56
CA LEU A 89 6.64 6.14 -10.31
C LEU A 89 7.84 6.32 -9.38
N LEU A 90 8.84 5.46 -9.52
CA LEU A 90 10.13 5.52 -8.84
C LEU A 90 11.11 6.43 -9.61
N ALA A 91 10.68 7.66 -9.86
CA ALA A 91 11.35 8.58 -10.79
C ALA A 91 12.75 9.03 -10.37
N LEU A 92 13.02 9.06 -9.06
CA LEU A 92 14.23 9.64 -8.48
C LEU A 92 14.82 8.72 -7.41
N PRO A 93 16.17 8.72 -7.22
CA PRO A 93 16.82 7.96 -6.17
C PRO A 93 16.26 8.25 -4.77
N GLU A 94 15.86 9.49 -4.50
CA GLU A 94 15.25 9.90 -3.23
C GLU A 94 13.90 9.21 -3.01
N THR A 95 13.08 9.11 -4.06
CA THR A 95 11.78 8.41 -4.02
C THR A 95 12.00 6.92 -3.76
N ILE A 96 12.91 6.28 -4.52
CA ILE A 96 13.28 4.87 -4.32
C ILE A 96 13.73 4.66 -2.87
N ASN A 97 14.66 5.48 -2.39
CA ASN A 97 15.16 5.34 -1.04
C ASN A 97 14.07 5.53 0.01
N ARG A 98 13.13 6.46 -0.18
CA ARG A 98 12.03 6.68 0.76
C ARG A 98 11.08 5.48 0.82
N GLU A 99 10.62 4.99 -0.34
CA GLU A 99 9.63 3.91 -0.40
C GLU A 99 10.21 2.60 0.17
N PHE A 100 11.48 2.30 -0.11
CA PHE A 100 12.13 1.11 0.42
C PHE A 100 12.54 1.24 1.89
N ARG A 101 13.02 2.41 2.34
CA ARG A 101 13.49 2.62 3.72
C ARG A 101 12.41 2.34 4.76
N ASN A 102 11.15 2.63 4.46
CA ASN A 102 10.04 2.36 5.38
C ASN A 102 9.90 0.86 5.67
N LEU A 103 10.09 0.02 4.65
CA LEU A 103 10.06 -1.44 4.77
C LEU A 103 11.36 -2.00 5.37
N GLU A 104 12.52 -1.42 5.04
CA GLU A 104 13.82 -1.83 5.58
C GLU A 104 13.92 -1.66 7.11
N LYS A 105 13.17 -0.71 7.68
CA LYS A 105 13.09 -0.49 9.13
C LYS A 105 12.28 -1.55 9.89
N ILE A 106 11.54 -2.40 9.18
CA ILE A 106 10.73 -3.45 9.81
C ILE A 106 11.62 -4.66 10.11
N ASN A 107 11.98 -4.81 11.38
CA ASN A 107 12.84 -5.89 11.87
C ASN A 107 12.07 -7.20 12.11
N ASP A 108 11.49 -7.76 11.06
CA ASP A 108 10.92 -9.11 11.05
C ASP A 108 11.19 -9.84 9.71
N ASN A 109 10.84 -11.11 9.64
CA ASN A 109 11.10 -11.97 8.47
C ASN A 109 9.88 -12.14 7.55
N TYR A 110 8.82 -11.33 7.73
CA TYR A 110 7.67 -11.42 6.83
C TYR A 110 8.00 -10.80 5.46
N PRO A 111 7.37 -11.28 4.38
CA PRO A 111 7.56 -10.73 3.04
C PRO A 111 7.24 -9.23 2.96
N LYS A 112 8.07 -8.51 2.19
CA LYS A 112 7.98 -7.06 2.00
C LYS A 112 8.00 -6.76 0.51
N TYR A 113 7.06 -5.96 0.06
CA TYR A 113 6.86 -5.66 -1.36
C TYR A 113 6.78 -4.15 -1.61
N VAL A 114 7.38 -3.72 -2.71
CA VAL A 114 7.13 -2.41 -3.32
C VAL A 114 6.38 -2.63 -4.62
N ILE A 115 5.23 -2.02 -4.79
CA ILE A 115 4.42 -2.12 -6.01
C ILE A 115 4.43 -0.76 -6.71
N SER A 116 4.87 -0.71 -7.97
CA SER A 116 4.84 0.54 -8.74
C SER A 116 4.48 0.40 -10.21
N GLY A 117 4.36 1.52 -10.92
CA GLY A 117 4.15 1.54 -12.37
C GLY A 117 5.42 1.28 -13.18
N ASP A 118 6.58 1.23 -12.52
CA ASP A 118 7.88 1.09 -13.17
C ASP A 118 8.09 -0.32 -13.76
N ILE A 119 8.73 -0.37 -14.93
CA ILE A 119 9.13 -1.61 -15.60
C ILE A 119 10.44 -2.18 -15.05
N PRO A 120 11.49 -1.38 -14.76
CA PRO A 120 12.71 -1.88 -14.17
C PRO A 120 12.47 -2.48 -12.78
N ASP A 121 13.21 -3.53 -12.45
CA ASP A 121 13.17 -4.16 -11.13
C ASP A 121 14.09 -3.41 -10.15
N PHE A 122 13.50 -2.91 -9.07
CA PHE A 122 14.21 -2.20 -7.99
C PHE A 122 14.38 -3.03 -6.71
N SER A 123 14.14 -4.35 -6.77
CA SER A 123 14.26 -5.26 -5.63
C SER A 123 15.62 -5.13 -4.93
N ARG A 124 15.62 -5.05 -3.59
CA ARG A 124 16.84 -4.93 -2.78
C ARG A 124 16.59 -5.36 -1.34
N ASN A 125 17.64 -5.76 -0.63
CA ASN A 125 17.59 -6.03 0.83
C ASN A 125 16.45 -6.98 1.26
N GLY A 126 16.12 -7.97 0.43
CA GLY A 126 15.01 -8.90 0.67
C GLY A 126 13.60 -8.36 0.40
N ILE A 127 13.49 -7.09 -0.02
CA ILE A 127 12.24 -6.47 -0.49
C ILE A 127 12.11 -6.74 -1.99
N LYS A 128 10.97 -7.31 -2.40
CA LYS A 128 10.70 -7.55 -3.82
C LYS A 128 9.93 -6.38 -4.42
N HIS A 129 10.34 -5.94 -5.59
CA HIS A 129 9.63 -4.95 -6.39
C HIS A 129 8.76 -5.64 -7.44
N PHE A 130 7.54 -5.15 -7.60
CA PHE A 130 6.59 -5.62 -8.61
C PHE A 130 6.04 -4.44 -9.39
N ASN A 131 6.01 -4.60 -10.72
CA ASN A 131 5.13 -3.77 -11.54
C ASN A 131 3.66 -4.07 -11.18
N ILE A 132 2.83 -3.04 -11.06
CA ILE A 132 1.42 -3.17 -10.66
C ILE A 132 0.63 -4.09 -11.61
N VAL A 133 0.89 -4.05 -12.91
CA VAL A 133 0.18 -4.90 -13.89
C VAL A 133 0.51 -6.37 -13.63
N LYS A 134 1.79 -6.67 -13.38
CA LYS A 134 2.22 -8.03 -13.03
C LYS A 134 1.59 -8.48 -11.71
N PHE A 135 1.59 -7.62 -10.70
CA PHE A 135 0.92 -7.89 -9.42
C PHE A 135 -0.55 -8.26 -9.62
N LEU A 136 -1.29 -7.50 -10.44
CA LEU A 136 -2.72 -7.74 -10.71
C LEU A 136 -2.99 -9.01 -11.53
N LEU A 137 -2.05 -9.45 -12.37
CA LEU A 137 -2.20 -10.64 -13.21
C LEU A 137 -1.77 -11.94 -12.51
N ASP A 138 -0.81 -11.85 -11.57
CA ASP A 138 -0.34 -13.01 -10.81
C ASP A 138 -1.45 -13.43 -9.80
N LYS A 139 -1.98 -14.66 -9.96
CA LYS A 139 -3.04 -15.23 -9.11
C LYS A 139 -2.54 -15.70 -7.74
#